data_AF-A0A5E4BCH8-F1
#
_entry.id   AF-A0A5E4BCH8-F1
#
_cell.length_a   1.000
_cell.length_b   1.000
_cell.length_c   1.000
_cell.angle_alpha   90.00
_cell.angle_beta   90.00
_cell.angle_gamma   90.00
#
_symmetry.space_group_name_H-M   'P 1'
#
loop_
_entity.id
_entity.type
_entity.pdbx_description
1 polymer ?
#
loop_
_entity_poly.entity_id
_entity_poly.type
_entity_poly.pdbx_seq_one_letter_code
_entity_poly.pdbx_strand_id
1 'polypeptide(L)' 'MIRNPKEGHFWQVDHIKPVYKGGGQCTLNNLQTLCTVCHKEKTAKQAKERSQMRRQSLASKHGSDITRFLVKK' A
#
# COMPACT_ATOMS: atom_id res chain seq x y z
N MET A 1 15.88 10.73 -17.61
CA MET A 1 16.25 12.15 -17.40
C MET A 1 14.96 12.97 -17.33
N ILE A 2 14.74 13.78 -16.27
CA ILE A 2 13.53 14.60 -16.12
C ILE A 2 13.68 15.84 -17.00
N ARG A 3 12.79 16.02 -17.98
CA ARG A 3 12.88 17.12 -18.97
C ARG A 3 12.23 18.43 -18.51
N ASN A 4 11.29 18.36 -17.56
CA ASN A 4 10.63 19.52 -16.96
C ASN A 4 10.35 19.21 -15.48
N PRO A 5 11.22 19.64 -14.55
CA PRO A 5 11.08 19.31 -13.13
C PRO A 5 9.89 20.03 -12.49
N LYS A 6 9.16 19.31 -11.63
CA LYS A 6 8.08 19.83 -10.79
C LYS A 6 8.31 19.30 -9.38
N GLU A 7 7.80 19.98 -8.36
CA GLU A 7 7.99 19.61 -6.95
C GLU A 7 7.59 18.15 -6.70
N GLY A 8 6.46 17.74 -7.30
CA GLY A 8 5.95 16.38 -7.20
C GLY A 8 6.85 15.28 -7.80
N HIS A 9 7.86 15.63 -8.58
CA HIS A 9 8.85 14.65 -9.06
C HIS A 9 9.86 14.27 -7.96
N PHE A 10 10.02 15.11 -6.94
CA PHE A 10 11.02 14.94 -5.90
C PHE A 10 10.40 14.43 -4.61
N TRP A 11 9.22 14.93 -4.26
CA TRP A 11 8.57 14.57 -3.00
C TRP A 11 7.04 14.49 -3.13
N GLN A 12 6.42 13.78 -2.19
CA GLN A 12 4.98 13.58 -2.07
C GLN A 12 4.59 13.56 -0.59
N VAL A 13 3.36 13.96 -0.29
CA VAL A 13 2.73 13.74 1.02
C VAL A 13 2.12 12.34 1.05
N ASP A 14 2.32 11.61 2.14
CA ASP A 14 1.76 10.28 2.34
C ASP A 14 1.24 10.10 3.78
N HIS A 15 0.38 9.11 3.99
CA HIS A 15 -0.16 8.79 5.30
C HIS A 15 0.83 8.00 6.14
N ILE A 16 1.07 8.40 7.40
CA ILE A 16 1.85 7.60 8.37
C ILE A 16 1.14 6.26 8.60
N LYS A 17 -0.14 6.31 8.96
CA LYS A 17 -1.04 5.15 9.04
C LYS A 17 -1.98 5.14 7.82
N PRO A 18 -1.90 4.12 6.94
CA PRO A 18 -2.70 4.09 5.71
C PRO A 18 -4.17 3.72 5.95
N VAL A 19 -5.03 4.14 5.02
CA VAL A 19 -6.50 3.96 5.07
C VAL A 19 -6.93 2.53 5.30
N TYR A 20 -6.34 1.58 4.58
CA TYR A 20 -6.72 0.16 4.68
C TYR A 20 -6.39 -0.48 6.03
N LYS A 21 -5.58 0.17 6.88
CA LYS A 21 -5.32 -0.23 8.27
C LYS A 21 -6.11 0.62 9.28
N GLY A 22 -7.17 1.30 8.84
CA GLY A 22 -7.97 2.20 9.68
C GLY A 22 -7.33 3.57 9.94
N GLY A 23 -6.42 4.02 9.06
CA GLY A 23 -5.89 5.38 9.07
C GLY A 23 -6.49 6.22 7.95
N GLY A 24 -7.70 6.76 8.14
CA GLY A 24 -8.42 7.53 7.11
C GLY A 24 -8.55 9.03 7.39
N GLN A 25 -8.00 9.48 8.51
CA GLN A 25 -8.02 10.90 8.86
C GLN A 25 -6.88 11.60 8.11
N CYS A 26 -7.24 12.50 7.20
CA CYS A 26 -6.32 13.46 6.57
C CYS A 26 -5.91 14.56 7.58
N THR A 27 -5.70 14.20 8.84
CA THR A 27 -5.18 15.09 9.86
C THR A 27 -3.69 15.29 9.62
N LEU A 28 -3.19 16.51 9.86
CA LEU A 28 -1.77 16.83 9.71
C LEU A 28 -0.87 15.86 10.50
N ASN A 29 -1.33 15.37 11.65
CA ASN A 29 -0.62 14.41 12.50
C ASN A 29 -0.43 13.03 11.86
N ASN A 30 -1.21 12.69 10.82
CA ASN A 30 -1.12 11.42 10.10
C ASN A 30 -0.47 11.58 8.72
N LEU A 31 0.09 12.75 8.41
CA LEU A 31 0.77 13.01 7.14
C LEU A 31 2.28 13.08 7.34
N GLN A 32 3.03 12.57 6.36
CA GLN A 32 4.49 12.63 6.31
C GLN A 32 4.94 12.98 4.90
N THR A 33 6.06 13.68 4.80
CA THR A 33 6.73 13.95 3.53
C THR A 33 7.66 12.79 3.18
N LEU A 34 7.58 12.30 1.94
CA LEU A 34 8.45 11.27 1.41
C LEU A 34 9.04 11.71 0.07
N CYS A 35 10.28 11.32 -0.22
CA CYS A 35 10.78 11.44 -1.58
C CYS A 35 10.01 10.49 -2.51
N THR A 36 10.01 10.76 -3.82
CA THR A 36 9.24 9.95 -4.78
C THR A 36 9.66 8.48 -4.84
N VAL A 37 10.93 8.17 -4.55
CA VAL A 37 11.42 6.78 -4.48
C VAL A 37 10.81 6.06 -3.28
N CYS A 38 10.94 6.62 -2.07
CA CYS A 38 10.37 6.04 -0.86
C CYS A 38 8.84 5.95 -0.94
N HIS A 39 8.18 6.94 -1.55
CA HIS A 39 6.74 6.92 -1.78
C HIS A 39 6.31 5.75 -2.69
N LYS A 40 7.05 5.49 -3.77
CA LYS A 40 6.78 4.36 -4.68
C LYS A 40 6.97 3.02 -3.99
N GLU A 41 8.06 2.85 -3.24
CA GLU A 41 8.33 1.62 -2.48
C GLU A 41 7.22 1.33 -1.47
N LYS A 42 6.81 2.34 -0.70
CA LYS A 42 5.71 2.24 0.25
C LYS A 42 4.39 1.91 -0.45
N THR A 43 4.08 2.56 -1.56
CA THR A 43 2.88 2.29 -2.36
C THR A 43 2.84 0.84 -2.86
N ALA A 44 3.97 0.32 -3.37
CA ALA A 44 4.08 -1.06 -3.84
C ALA A 44 3.90 -2.08 -2.71
N LYS A 45 4.55 -1.85 -1.56
CA LYS A 45 4.40 -2.67 -0.35
C LYS A 45 2.94 -2.70 0.11
N GLN A 46 2.30 -1.54 0.21
CA GLN A 46 0.90 -1.44 0.62
C GLN A 46 -0.06 -2.10 -0.38
N ALA A 47 0.20 -2.01 -1.69
CA ALA A 47 -0.60 -2.70 -2.70
C ALA A 47 -0.55 -4.23 -2.52
N LYS A 48 0.64 -4.79 -2.24
CA LYS A 48 0.82 -6.21 -1.92
C LYS A 48 0.06 -6.60 -0.64
N GLU A 49 0.23 -5.84 0.43
CA GLU A 49 -0.47 -6.09 1.72
C GLU A 49 -2.00 -6.05 1.55
N ARG A 50 -2.53 -5.06 0.81
CA ARG A 50 -3.98 -4.97 0.53
C ARG A 50 -4.50 -6.16 -0.27
N SER A 51 -3.75 -6.60 -1.28
CA SER A 51 -4.11 -7.78 -2.08
C SER A 51 -4.16 -9.05 -1.24
N GLN A 52 -3.14 -9.27 -0.39
CA GLN A 52 -3.08 -10.40 0.52
C GLN A 52 -4.25 -10.39 1.52
N MET A 53 -4.55 -9.24 2.13
CA MET A 53 -5.66 -9.11 3.08
C MET A 53 -7.03 -9.41 2.42
N ARG A 54 -7.23 -8.94 1.18
CA ARG A 54 -8.45 -9.27 0.40
C ARG A 54 -8.56 -10.76 0.09
N ARG A 55 -7.45 -11.40 -0.28
CA ARG A 55 -7.44 -12.84 -0.54
C ARG A 55 -7.74 -13.65 0.73
N GLN A 56 -7.13 -13.29 1.86
CA GLN A 56 -7.40 -13.94 3.14
C GLN A 56 -8.85 -13.77 3.58
N SER A 57 -9.44 -12.59 3.41
CA SER A 57 -10.84 -12.38 3.78
C SER A 57 -11.82 -13.15 2.89
N LEU A 58 -11.51 -13.35 1.60
CA LEU A 58 -12.28 -14.22 0.71
C LEU A 58 -12.13 -15.70 1.08
N ALA A 59 -10.91 -16.12 1.41
CA ALA A 59 -10.61 -17.47 1.88
C ALA A 59 -11.38 -17.83 3.15
N SER A 60 -11.47 -16.91 4.12
CA SER A 60 -12.24 -17.14 5.35
C SER A 60 -13.75 -17.20 5.12
N LYS A 61 -14.27 -16.61 4.04
CA LYS A 61 -15.70 -16.61 3.72
C LYS A 61 -16.17 -17.90 3.05
N HIS A 62 -15.29 -18.59 2.34
CA HIS A 62 -15.59 -19.86 1.70
C HIS A 62 -14.74 -20.93 2.38
N GLY A 63 -15.34 -21.78 3.23
CA GLY A 63 -14.66 -22.79 4.06
C GLY A 63 -13.84 -23.86 3.30
N SER A 64 -13.64 -23.70 1.99
CA SER A 64 -12.92 -24.59 1.09
C SER A 64 -11.85 -23.84 0.27
N ASP A 65 -11.07 -22.94 0.88
CA ASP A 65 -9.90 -22.37 0.21
C ASP A 65 -8.73 -23.37 0.13
N ILE A 66 -8.61 -24.03 -1.02
CA ILE A 66 -7.51 -24.95 -1.32
C ILE A 66 -6.23 -24.25 -1.80
N THR A 67 -6.22 -22.91 -1.96
CA THR A 67 -5.07 -22.25 -2.57
C THR A 67 -3.78 -22.33 -1.76
N ARG A 68 -3.85 -22.64 -0.45
CA ARG A 68 -2.68 -22.99 0.38
C ARG A 68 -1.95 -24.25 -0.11
N PHE A 69 -2.67 -25.19 -0.74
CA PHE A 69 -2.09 -26.43 -1.30
C PHE A 69 -1.53 -26.26 -2.71
N LEU A 70 -1.87 -25.16 -3.39
CA LEU A 70 -1.47 -24.89 -4.78
C LEU A 70 -0.24 -23.99 -4.91
N VAL A 71 0.27 -23.42 -3.80
CA VAL A 71 1.55 -22.70 -3.82
C VAL A 71 2.67 -23.74 -3.94
N LYS A 72 3.10 -24.03 -5.17
CA LYS A 72 4.30 -24.82 -5.45
C LYS A 72 5.54 -24.12 -4.87
N LYS A 73 6.38 -24.94 -4.24
CA LYS A 73 7.61 -24.59 -3.52
C LYS A 73 8.61 -23.84 -4.38
#